data_AF-A0A0M3IS57-F1
#
_entry.id   AF-A0A0M3IS57-F1
#
_cell.length_a   1.000
_cell.length_b   1.000
_cell.length_c   1.000
_cell.angle_alpha   90.00
_cell.angle_beta   90.00
_cell.angle_gamma   90.00
#
_symmetry.space_group_name_H-M   'P 1'
#
loop_
_entity.id
_entity.type
_entity.pdbx_description
1 polymer ?
#
loop_
_entity_poly.entity_id
_entity_poly.type
_entity_poly.pdbx_seq_one_letter_code
_entity_poly.pdbx_strand_id
1 'polypeptide(L)'
;MEHRGEQVDMRSKLYNSRNFNRIAAFVLVVGAVLGVGMVYNKITKQSLEMDTNEIKESSHRLHSTEEMDVIEGQLKERAEFLADFYKTPENLLLIYDYVSRDRNNGVAVIRELIHDGPPAVIMSRSRLMIPKSLPAHVNTSDWQIDYTHVPSGYIRTMLSVAYALGALNSSRGSVQLLTLGLGGGSVNVFLRHTYENVNVTAVEIDAAMVEMAKKYFGFVEDERQHCVVDDGIHFLSECTRKGKKFDVIILDACKNTEGFVECPQKEFMDSHVIQLIARALSEQGILLINLLTTGDGAVSPDTVEKAFEESLKWCAHFDLPGVTNKV
;
A
#
# COMPACT_ATOMS: atom_id res chain seq x y z
N MET A 1 -36.85 -54.81 39.71
CA MET A 1 -36.60 -53.54 40.42
C MET A 1 -35.30 -53.76 41.18
N GLU A 2 -34.17 -53.12 40.90
CA GLU A 2 -33.89 -51.79 40.39
C GLU A 2 -32.63 -51.79 39.51
N HIS A 3 -32.65 -50.95 38.48
CA HIS A 3 -31.49 -50.52 37.70
C HIS A 3 -30.68 -49.47 38.49
N ARG A 4 -29.39 -49.71 38.71
CA ARG A 4 -28.35 -48.66 38.82
C ARG A 4 -27.54 -48.79 37.52
N GLY A 5 -27.32 -47.80 36.66
CA GLY A 5 -27.11 -46.38 36.89
C GLY A 5 -25.76 -46.03 36.24
N GLU A 6 -25.67 -46.16 34.90
CA GLU A 6 -24.51 -45.64 34.14
C GLU A 6 -24.64 -44.12 34.07
N GLN A 7 -23.92 -43.43 34.97
CA GLN A 7 -23.75 -42.00 34.89
C GLN A 7 -22.65 -41.73 33.85
N VAL A 8 -23.10 -41.29 32.68
CA VAL A 8 -22.25 -40.83 31.58
C VAL A 8 -21.38 -39.67 32.06
N ASP A 9 -20.07 -39.91 32.24
CA ASP A 9 -19.09 -38.84 32.36
C ASP A 9 -18.89 -38.19 30.98
N MET A 10 -19.77 -37.21 30.72
CA MET A 10 -19.78 -36.39 29.51
C MET A 10 -18.81 -35.20 29.61
N ARG A 11 -17.77 -35.26 30.46
CA ARG A 11 -16.76 -34.18 30.61
C ARG A 11 -15.38 -34.50 30.03
N SER A 12 -15.15 -35.68 29.46
CA SER A 12 -13.80 -36.09 29.01
C SER A 12 -13.63 -36.29 27.51
N LYS A 13 -14.63 -35.99 26.66
CA LYS A 13 -14.44 -36.01 25.19
C LYS A 13 -14.15 -34.62 24.64
N LEU A 14 -12.84 -34.32 24.59
CA LEU A 14 -12.20 -33.56 23.52
C LEU A 14 -12.66 -32.09 23.36
N TYR A 15 -12.32 -31.26 24.36
CA TYR A 15 -12.04 -29.84 24.10
C TYR A 15 -10.72 -29.78 23.31
N ASN A 16 -10.83 -29.98 22.00
CA ASN A 16 -9.72 -30.08 21.06
C ASN A 16 -9.16 -28.66 20.84
N SER A 17 -7.94 -28.37 21.32
CA SER A 17 -7.28 -27.07 21.14
C SER A 17 -7.21 -26.62 19.68
N ARG A 18 -7.23 -27.57 18.74
CA ARG A 18 -7.37 -27.33 17.30
C ARG A 18 -8.71 -26.71 16.88
N ASN A 19 -9.81 -27.05 17.54
CA ASN A 19 -11.13 -26.45 17.24
C ASN A 19 -11.24 -25.04 17.81
N PHE A 20 -10.62 -24.77 18.97
CA PHE A 20 -10.55 -23.41 19.53
C PHE A 20 -9.71 -22.50 18.62
N ASN A 21 -8.56 -22.97 18.14
CA ASN A 21 -7.74 -22.23 17.17
C ASN A 21 -8.45 -22.01 15.82
N ARG A 22 -9.25 -22.98 15.35
CA ARG A 22 -10.05 -22.83 14.13
C ARG A 22 -11.23 -21.86 14.29
N ILE A 23 -11.90 -21.87 15.44
CA ILE A 23 -12.99 -20.94 15.75
C ILE A 23 -12.43 -19.53 15.98
N ALA A 24 -11.30 -19.40 16.69
CA ALA A 24 -10.60 -18.13 16.86
C ALA A 24 -10.11 -17.57 15.51
N ALA A 25 -9.52 -18.41 14.65
CA ALA A 25 -9.12 -18.03 13.29
C ALA A 25 -10.33 -17.68 12.41
N PHE A 26 -11.45 -18.40 12.50
CA PHE A 26 -12.67 -18.09 11.77
C PHE A 26 -13.32 -16.77 12.24
N VAL A 27 -13.31 -16.50 13.54
CA VAL A 27 -13.75 -15.21 14.12
C VAL A 27 -12.80 -14.07 13.73
N LEU A 28 -11.49 -14.33 13.64
CA LEU A 28 -10.50 -13.38 13.12
C LEU A 28 -10.66 -13.13 11.63
N VAL A 29 -10.97 -14.15 10.82
CA VAL A 29 -11.19 -14.02 9.37
C VAL A 29 -12.51 -13.33 9.08
N VAL A 30 -13.62 -13.69 9.76
CA VAL A 30 -14.89 -12.99 9.59
C VAL A 30 -14.83 -11.58 10.18
N GLY A 31 -14.13 -11.40 11.30
CA GLY A 31 -13.83 -10.10 11.90
C GLY A 31 -12.90 -9.24 11.03
N ALA A 32 -11.95 -9.85 10.31
CA ALA A 32 -11.07 -9.18 9.36
C ALA A 32 -11.77 -8.95 8.02
N VAL A 33 -12.71 -9.78 7.56
CA VAL A 33 -13.46 -9.55 6.31
C VAL A 33 -14.56 -8.51 6.52
N LEU A 34 -15.30 -8.59 7.65
CA LEU A 34 -16.25 -7.54 8.05
C LEU A 34 -15.51 -6.27 8.48
N GLY A 35 -14.37 -6.42 9.16
CA GLY A 35 -13.46 -5.34 9.53
C GLY A 35 -12.87 -4.65 8.31
N VAL A 36 -12.33 -5.37 7.33
CA VAL A 36 -11.83 -4.86 6.04
C VAL A 36 -12.97 -4.29 5.22
N GLY A 37 -14.18 -4.84 5.22
CA GLY A 37 -15.34 -4.22 4.54
C GLY A 37 -15.79 -2.91 5.21
N MET A 38 -15.87 -2.89 6.54
CA MET A 38 -16.22 -1.70 7.34
C MET A 38 -15.10 -0.66 7.33
N VAL A 39 -13.83 -1.08 7.30
CA VAL A 39 -12.63 -0.25 7.27
C VAL A 39 -12.26 0.19 5.88
N TYR A 40 -12.47 -0.62 4.84
CA TYR A 40 -12.44 -0.14 3.46
C TYR A 40 -13.49 0.95 3.30
N ASN A 41 -14.71 0.72 3.79
CA ASN A 41 -15.72 1.78 3.85
C ASN A 41 -15.36 2.91 4.82
N LYS A 42 -14.62 2.68 5.92
CA LYS A 42 -14.21 3.72 6.90
C LYS A 42 -12.96 4.46 6.49
N ILE A 43 -12.06 3.92 5.67
CA ILE A 43 -10.91 4.59 5.08
C ILE A 43 -11.40 5.33 3.85
N THR A 44 -12.25 4.70 3.03
CA THR A 44 -13.02 5.42 2.00
C THR A 44 -13.86 6.52 2.65
N LYS A 45 -14.47 6.28 3.83
CA LYS A 45 -15.21 7.30 4.60
C LYS A 45 -14.36 8.23 5.44
N GLN A 46 -13.14 7.92 5.88
CA GLN A 46 -12.24 8.83 6.60
C GLN A 46 -11.53 9.73 5.59
N SER A 47 -11.29 9.23 4.37
CA SER A 47 -11.08 10.05 3.18
C SER A 47 -12.28 10.99 2.92
N LEU A 48 -13.50 10.66 3.38
CA LEU A 48 -14.71 11.50 3.31
C LEU A 48 -15.05 12.24 4.63
N GLU A 49 -14.49 11.89 5.79
CA GLU A 49 -14.85 12.41 7.12
C GLU A 49 -13.79 13.40 7.64
N MET A 50 -12.53 13.29 7.21
CA MET A 50 -11.59 14.43 7.25
C MET A 50 -12.13 15.58 6.39
N ASP A 51 -12.83 15.23 5.32
CA ASP A 51 -13.66 16.17 4.56
C ASP A 51 -14.73 16.77 5.49
N THR A 52 -15.52 16.01 6.27
CA THR A 52 -16.65 16.60 7.04
C THR A 52 -16.31 17.63 8.14
N ASN A 53 -15.13 17.59 8.76
CA ASN A 53 -14.78 18.55 9.81
C ASN A 53 -14.06 19.80 9.28
N GLU A 54 -13.36 19.73 8.14
CA GLU A 54 -12.98 20.93 7.39
C GLU A 54 -14.14 21.46 6.53
N ILE A 55 -15.07 20.61 6.08
CA ILE A 55 -16.29 20.98 5.35
C ILE A 55 -17.21 21.82 6.22
N LYS A 56 -17.24 21.71 7.56
CA LYS A 56 -18.06 22.65 8.35
C LYS A 56 -17.57 24.09 8.32
N GLU A 57 -16.30 24.33 8.00
CA GLU A 57 -15.78 25.68 7.73
C GLU A 57 -15.57 25.96 6.22
N SER A 58 -15.61 24.94 5.36
CA SER A 58 -15.46 25.06 3.90
C SER A 58 -16.71 24.66 3.07
N SER A 59 -17.88 24.47 3.68
CA SER A 59 -19.16 24.10 3.03
C SER A 59 -19.75 25.15 2.09
N HIS A 60 -18.95 26.10 1.64
CA HIS A 60 -19.23 26.94 0.49
C HIS A 60 -18.32 26.53 -0.68
N ARG A 61 -18.58 25.35 -1.27
CA ARG A 61 -18.52 25.04 -2.72
C ARG A 61 -18.35 23.52 -2.94
N LEU A 62 -19.46 22.79 -2.94
CA LEU A 62 -19.58 21.64 -3.82
C LEU A 62 -19.70 22.20 -5.24
N HIS A 63 -18.66 22.04 -6.05
CA HIS A 63 -18.69 22.47 -7.45
C HIS A 63 -19.74 21.66 -8.22
N SER A 64 -20.53 22.32 -9.07
CA SER A 64 -21.55 21.65 -9.88
C SER A 64 -20.91 20.78 -10.98
N THR A 65 -21.64 19.78 -11.48
CA THR A 65 -21.18 18.95 -12.62
C THR A 65 -20.74 19.80 -13.82
N GLU A 66 -21.43 20.91 -14.08
CA GLU A 66 -21.10 21.84 -15.17
C GLU A 66 -19.76 22.56 -14.93
N GLU A 67 -19.44 22.94 -13.69
CA GLU A 67 -18.15 23.54 -13.35
C GLU A 67 -17.00 22.55 -13.55
N MET A 68 -17.21 21.28 -13.20
CA MET A 68 -16.24 20.20 -13.40
C MET A 68 -15.99 19.92 -14.90
N ASP A 69 -17.05 19.93 -15.71
CA ASP A 69 -16.93 19.79 -17.17
C ASP A 69 -16.11 20.94 -17.79
N VAL A 70 -16.29 22.17 -17.28
CA VAL A 70 -15.49 23.33 -17.69
C VAL A 70 -14.02 23.17 -17.30
N ILE A 71 -13.74 22.74 -16.06
CA ILE A 71 -12.37 22.51 -15.59
C ILE A 71 -11.67 21.44 -16.43
N GLU A 72 -12.33 20.30 -16.67
CA GLU A 72 -11.77 19.24 -17.51
C GLU A 72 -11.49 19.74 -18.93
N GLY A 73 -12.42 20.50 -19.53
CA GLY A 73 -12.24 21.10 -20.85
C GLY A 73 -11.01 22.02 -20.89
N GLN A 74 -10.85 22.89 -19.89
CA GLN A 74 -9.69 23.78 -19.78
C GLN A 74 -8.39 23.00 -19.61
N LEU A 75 -8.37 21.93 -18.81
CA LEU A 75 -7.17 21.10 -18.65
C LEU A 75 -6.82 20.40 -19.96
N LYS A 76 -7.79 19.80 -20.66
CA LYS A 76 -7.55 19.11 -21.93
C LYS A 76 -7.07 20.05 -23.04
N GLU A 77 -7.51 21.30 -23.04
CA GLU A 77 -7.12 22.29 -24.04
C GLU A 77 -5.77 22.97 -23.72
N ARG A 78 -5.50 23.25 -22.44
CA ARG A 78 -4.42 24.16 -22.01
C ARG A 78 -3.25 23.47 -21.32
N ALA A 79 -3.39 22.19 -20.93
CA ALA A 79 -2.35 21.49 -20.20
C ALA A 79 -1.28 20.94 -21.12
N GLU A 80 -0.05 21.36 -20.87
CA GLU A 80 1.13 20.56 -21.18
C GLU A 80 1.34 19.61 -20.01
N PHE A 81 0.78 18.41 -20.13
CA PHE A 81 1.03 17.36 -19.17
C PHE A 81 2.51 17.06 -19.12
N LEU A 82 3.05 16.94 -17.91
CA LEU A 82 4.42 16.47 -17.72
C LEU A 82 4.56 15.13 -18.46
N ALA A 83 5.41 15.13 -19.48
CA ALA A 83 5.90 13.96 -20.17
C ALA A 83 7.42 14.05 -20.11
N ASP A 84 8.01 13.51 -19.05
CA ASP A 84 9.45 13.55 -18.81
C ASP A 84 10.01 12.14 -18.71
N PHE A 85 11.27 11.99 -19.10
CA PHE A 85 11.96 10.72 -19.09
C PHE A 85 12.97 10.69 -17.95
N TYR A 86 12.92 9.64 -17.16
CA TYR A 86 13.85 9.43 -16.07
C TYR A 86 14.60 8.12 -16.30
N LYS A 87 15.93 8.18 -16.32
CA LYS A 87 16.76 7.00 -16.59
C LYS A 87 17.35 6.47 -15.30
N THR A 88 17.08 5.21 -15.01
CA THR A 88 17.78 4.44 -13.98
C THR A 88 18.89 3.59 -14.62
N PRO A 89 19.76 2.92 -13.83
CA PRO A 89 20.73 1.99 -14.39
C PRO A 89 20.09 0.87 -15.23
N GLU A 90 18.89 0.42 -14.84
CA GLU A 90 18.22 -0.73 -15.45
C GLU A 90 17.10 -0.35 -16.42
N ASN A 91 16.45 0.81 -16.21
CA ASN A 91 15.17 1.13 -16.85
C ASN A 91 15.13 2.55 -17.43
N LEU A 92 14.31 2.72 -18.47
CA LEU A 92 13.81 4.02 -18.89
C LEU A 92 12.40 4.18 -18.33
N LEU A 93 12.17 5.26 -17.60
CA LEU A 93 10.90 5.56 -16.97
C LEU A 93 10.27 6.78 -17.63
N LEU A 94 8.97 6.71 -17.87
CA LEU A 94 8.15 7.82 -18.34
C LEU A 94 7.32 8.34 -17.17
N ILE A 95 7.36 9.64 -16.95
CA ILE A 95 6.46 10.35 -16.03
C ILE A 95 5.41 11.02 -16.88
N TYR A 96 4.15 10.66 -16.66
CA TYR A 96 3.02 11.14 -17.46
C TYR A 96 1.85 11.58 -16.59
N ASP A 97 1.34 12.79 -16.84
CA ASP A 97 0.14 13.30 -16.17
C ASP A 97 -1.10 13.15 -17.07
N TYR A 98 -2.26 12.81 -16.49
CA TYR A 98 -3.53 12.75 -17.23
C TYR A 98 -4.72 13.15 -16.37
N VAL A 99 -5.79 13.61 -17.04
CA VAL A 99 -7.07 13.90 -16.37
C VAL A 99 -7.88 12.62 -16.20
N SER A 100 -8.36 12.39 -14.98
CA SER A 100 -9.26 11.32 -14.63
C SER A 100 -10.53 11.87 -13.99
N ARG A 101 -11.62 11.10 -14.09
CA ARG A 101 -12.84 11.36 -13.33
C ARG A 101 -12.96 10.34 -12.21
N ASP A 102 -13.31 10.81 -11.02
CA ASP A 102 -13.63 9.93 -9.91
C ASP A 102 -15.08 9.39 -10.02
N ARG A 103 -15.46 8.51 -9.09
CA ARG A 103 -16.80 7.89 -9.08
C ARG A 103 -17.95 8.87 -8.83
N ASN A 104 -17.64 10.05 -8.28
CA ASN A 104 -18.59 11.14 -8.01
C ASN A 104 -18.57 12.19 -9.13
N ASN A 105 -17.93 11.88 -10.27
CA ASN A 105 -17.78 12.78 -11.41
C ASN A 105 -16.91 14.02 -11.12
N GLY A 106 -16.10 13.98 -10.05
CA GLY A 106 -15.08 14.97 -9.76
C GLY A 106 -13.88 14.82 -10.71
N VAL A 107 -13.23 15.94 -11.03
CA VAL A 107 -12.03 15.97 -11.86
C VAL A 107 -10.79 15.80 -11.00
N ALA A 108 -9.90 14.89 -11.41
CA ALA A 108 -8.58 14.70 -10.81
C ALA A 108 -7.51 14.72 -11.90
N VAL A 109 -6.30 15.15 -11.53
CA VAL A 109 -5.11 14.94 -12.37
C VAL A 109 -4.23 13.90 -11.69
N ILE A 110 -3.87 12.86 -12.42
CA ILE A 110 -3.07 11.73 -11.92
C ILE A 110 -1.72 11.77 -12.62
N ARG A 111 -0.66 11.74 -11.82
CA ARG A 111 0.72 11.51 -12.25
C ARG A 111 1.04 10.03 -12.19
N GLU A 112 1.47 9.47 -13.31
CA GLU A 112 1.94 8.09 -13.43
C GLU A 112 3.45 8.03 -13.60
N LEU A 113 4.07 7.07 -12.93
CA LEU A 113 5.40 6.58 -13.24
C LEU A 113 5.25 5.27 -14.00
N ILE A 114 5.79 5.21 -15.20
CA ILE A 114 5.64 4.08 -16.12
C ILE A 114 7.01 3.57 -16.49
N HIS A 115 7.20 2.26 -16.43
CA HIS A 115 8.33 1.60 -17.06
C HIS A 115 8.12 1.55 -18.57
N ASP A 116 9.00 2.21 -19.33
CA ASP A 116 8.94 2.28 -20.79
C ASP A 116 9.64 1.07 -21.42
N GLY A 117 8.95 -0.06 -21.42
CA GLY A 117 9.34 -1.28 -22.10
C GLY A 117 8.11 -2.17 -22.32
N PRO A 118 8.08 -3.07 -23.31
CA PRO A 118 6.90 -3.90 -23.56
C PRO A 118 6.78 -5.06 -22.54
N PRO A 119 5.64 -5.25 -21.85
CA PRO A 119 4.49 -4.34 -21.77
C PRO A 119 4.77 -3.16 -20.83
N ALA A 120 4.26 -1.97 -21.16
CA ALA A 120 4.43 -0.81 -20.29
C ALA A 120 3.73 -1.08 -18.96
N VAL A 121 4.45 -0.91 -17.85
CA VAL A 121 3.93 -1.20 -16.51
C VAL A 121 3.92 0.05 -15.67
N ILE A 122 2.77 0.33 -15.08
CA ILE A 122 2.58 1.46 -14.18
C ILE A 122 3.17 1.08 -12.82
N MET A 123 4.26 1.75 -12.46
CA MET A 123 5.01 1.50 -11.24
C MET A 123 4.43 2.29 -10.05
N SER A 124 3.93 3.50 -10.30
CA SER A 124 3.39 4.35 -9.23
C SER A 124 2.38 5.36 -9.76
N ARG A 125 1.48 5.81 -8.88
CA ARG A 125 0.49 6.84 -9.15
C ARG A 125 0.40 7.83 -8.01
N SER A 126 0.20 9.10 -8.31
CA SER A 126 -0.11 10.14 -7.33
C SER A 126 -1.14 11.11 -7.88
N ARG A 127 -2.02 11.61 -7.02
CA ARG A 127 -2.98 12.66 -7.39
C ARG A 127 -2.30 14.03 -7.25
N LEU A 128 -2.51 14.91 -8.21
CA LEU A 128 -2.05 16.30 -8.13
C LEU A 128 -3.16 17.19 -7.56
N MET A 129 -2.78 18.18 -6.77
CA MET A 129 -3.66 19.25 -6.31
C MET A 129 -3.96 20.21 -7.46
N ILE A 130 -5.23 20.27 -7.88
CA ILE A 130 -5.67 21.22 -8.90
C ILE A 130 -5.76 22.62 -8.26
N PRO A 131 -5.03 23.63 -8.79
CA PRO A 131 -5.13 25.00 -8.28
C PRO A 131 -6.54 25.56 -8.39
N LYS A 132 -6.94 26.44 -7.44
CA LYS A 132 -8.27 27.08 -7.44
C LYS A 132 -8.60 27.86 -8.72
N SER A 133 -7.59 28.33 -9.43
CA SER A 133 -7.72 29.00 -10.72
C SER A 133 -6.66 28.49 -11.67
N LEU A 134 -7.06 28.07 -12.86
CA LEU A 134 -6.13 27.59 -13.88
C LEU A 134 -5.53 28.76 -14.66
N PRO A 135 -4.19 28.82 -14.82
CA PRO A 135 -3.54 29.76 -15.71
C PRO A 135 -3.95 29.54 -17.17
N ALA A 136 -3.63 30.50 -18.04
CA ALA A 136 -3.88 30.40 -19.49
C ALA A 136 -3.09 29.25 -20.14
N HIS A 137 -1.89 28.98 -19.61
CA HIS A 137 -1.06 27.84 -19.95
C HIS A 137 -0.83 27.01 -18.68
N VAL A 138 -1.17 25.73 -18.73
CA VAL A 138 -1.08 24.83 -17.57
C VAL A 138 0.13 23.93 -17.74
N ASN A 139 1.14 24.12 -16.89
CA ASN A 139 2.23 23.17 -16.72
C ASN A 139 2.03 22.45 -15.38
N THR A 140 1.86 21.13 -15.44
CA THR A 140 1.57 20.30 -14.25
C THR A 140 2.82 19.83 -13.51
N SER A 141 4.01 20.02 -14.07
CA SER A 141 5.27 19.49 -13.52
C SER A 141 5.50 19.89 -12.05
N ASP A 142 5.26 21.16 -11.73
CA ASP A 142 5.47 21.75 -10.40
C ASP A 142 4.22 21.68 -9.50
N TRP A 143 3.16 20.99 -9.91
CA TRP A 143 1.96 20.88 -9.11
C TRP A 143 2.22 20.04 -7.86
N GLN A 144 1.64 20.49 -6.74
CA GLN A 144 1.76 19.77 -5.47
C GLN A 144 1.04 18.43 -5.54
N ILE A 145 1.64 17.44 -4.90
CA ILE A 145 1.01 16.13 -4.73
C ILE A 145 -0.02 16.23 -3.61
N ASP A 146 -1.17 15.61 -3.86
CA ASP A 146 -2.21 15.44 -2.87
C ASP A 146 -1.92 14.23 -1.99
N TYR A 147 -1.35 14.48 -0.81
CA TYR A 147 -1.01 13.44 0.17
C TYR A 147 -2.22 12.81 0.86
N THR A 148 -3.44 13.33 0.65
CA THR A 148 -4.67 12.77 1.24
C THR A 148 -5.22 11.61 0.41
N HIS A 149 -4.65 11.33 -0.77
CA HIS A 149 -5.23 10.39 -1.71
C HIS A 149 -4.23 9.35 -2.22
N VAL A 150 -4.69 8.10 -2.27
CA VAL A 150 -3.94 6.97 -2.84
C VAL A 150 -4.71 6.43 -4.04
N PRO A 151 -4.30 6.76 -5.29
CA PRO A 151 -5.01 6.29 -6.48
C PRO A 151 -4.99 4.76 -6.62
N SER A 152 -3.87 4.14 -6.28
CA SER A 152 -3.64 2.69 -6.45
C SER A 152 -4.54 1.85 -5.55
N GLY A 153 -5.32 0.95 -6.17
CA GLY A 153 -6.24 0.06 -5.45
C GLY A 153 -5.54 -0.88 -4.48
N TYR A 154 -4.42 -1.49 -4.88
CA TYR A 154 -3.69 -2.44 -4.05
C TYR A 154 -3.08 -1.80 -2.81
N ILE A 155 -2.51 -0.60 -2.94
CA ILE A 155 -2.01 0.18 -1.79
C ILE A 155 -3.15 0.48 -0.83
N ARG A 156 -4.31 0.92 -1.33
CA ARG A 156 -5.49 1.14 -0.47
C ARG A 156 -5.92 -0.12 0.27
N THR A 157 -5.86 -1.28 -0.37
CA THR A 157 -6.18 -2.55 0.28
C THR A 157 -5.16 -2.90 1.36
N MET A 158 -3.86 -2.83 1.08
CA MET A 158 -2.81 -3.07 2.09
C MET A 158 -3.02 -2.17 3.32
N LEU A 159 -3.18 -0.86 3.11
CA LEU A 159 -3.39 0.09 4.20
C LEU A 159 -4.71 -0.15 4.95
N SER A 160 -5.76 -0.62 4.25
CA SER A 160 -7.02 -1.00 4.87
C SER A 160 -6.91 -2.21 5.78
N VAL A 161 -6.16 -3.23 5.36
CA VAL A 161 -5.86 -4.39 6.20
C VAL A 161 -5.05 -3.97 7.42
N ALA A 162 -4.03 -3.13 7.23
CA ALA A 162 -3.18 -2.65 8.32
C ALA A 162 -3.96 -1.86 9.38
N TYR A 163 -4.86 -0.99 8.94
CA TYR A 163 -5.75 -0.27 9.85
C TYR A 163 -6.74 -1.22 10.55
N ALA A 164 -7.37 -2.14 9.81
CA ALA A 164 -8.37 -3.05 10.36
C ALA A 164 -7.79 -3.99 11.43
N LEU A 165 -6.54 -4.39 11.28
CA LEU A 165 -5.80 -5.17 12.27
C LEU A 165 -5.22 -4.32 13.42
N GLY A 166 -5.45 -3.00 13.41
CA GLY A 166 -5.03 -2.09 14.47
C GLY A 166 -3.52 -1.77 14.47
N ALA A 167 -2.82 -2.04 13.37
CA ALA A 167 -1.42 -1.70 13.21
C ALA A 167 -1.23 -0.20 12.92
N LEU A 168 -2.17 0.41 12.18
CA LEU A 168 -2.23 1.86 11.92
C LEU A 168 -3.26 2.55 12.83
N ASN A 169 -3.07 2.44 14.14
CA ASN A 169 -3.94 3.07 15.13
C ASN A 169 -3.24 4.29 15.76
N SER A 170 -3.81 5.48 15.56
CA SER A 170 -3.28 6.75 16.06
C SER A 170 -3.26 6.87 17.58
N SER A 171 -3.99 6.02 18.31
CA SER A 171 -3.94 6.00 19.79
C SER A 171 -2.81 5.15 20.37
N ARG A 172 -2.09 4.40 19.52
CA ARG A 172 -0.85 3.70 19.94
C ARG A 172 0.29 4.71 20.06
N GLY A 173 1.37 4.29 20.72
CA GLY A 173 2.64 5.01 20.66
C GLY A 173 3.21 5.08 19.24
N SER A 174 4.49 5.41 19.12
CA SER A 174 5.12 5.50 17.80
C SER A 174 5.09 4.15 17.07
N VAL A 175 4.50 4.13 15.87
CA VAL A 175 4.41 2.96 14.98
C VAL A 175 5.61 2.98 14.05
N GLN A 176 6.43 1.93 14.06
CA GLN A 176 7.58 1.80 13.17
C GLN A 176 7.17 1.05 11.90
N LEU A 177 7.23 1.72 10.75
CA LEU A 177 6.84 1.16 9.46
C LEU A 177 8.04 1.09 8.51
N LEU A 178 8.25 -0.08 7.93
CA LEU A 178 9.25 -0.32 6.90
C LEU A 178 8.58 -0.55 5.55
N THR A 179 8.99 0.16 4.50
CA THR A 179 8.67 -0.20 3.12
C THR A 179 9.92 -0.69 2.41
N LEU A 180 9.85 -1.88 1.81
CA LEU A 180 10.88 -2.42 0.94
C LEU A 180 10.42 -2.17 -0.50
N GLY A 181 11.14 -1.29 -1.20
CA GLY A 181 10.68 -0.64 -2.43
C GLY A 181 10.06 0.73 -2.13
N LEU A 182 10.51 1.77 -2.83
CA LEU A 182 9.96 3.12 -2.74
C LEU A 182 8.98 3.43 -3.87
N GLY A 183 9.36 3.10 -5.12
CA GLY A 183 8.63 3.57 -6.30
C GLY A 183 8.56 5.10 -6.35
N GLY A 184 7.37 5.65 -6.57
CA GLY A 184 7.09 7.09 -6.43
C GLY A 184 6.84 7.53 -4.98
N GLY A 185 6.87 6.62 -3.99
CA GLY A 185 6.69 6.96 -2.58
C GLY A 185 5.26 7.28 -2.14
N SER A 186 4.25 6.95 -2.96
CA SER A 186 2.85 7.31 -2.69
C SER A 186 2.31 6.73 -1.37
N VAL A 187 2.73 5.52 -1.01
CA VAL A 187 2.35 4.89 0.27
C VAL A 187 2.98 5.63 1.45
N ASN A 188 4.24 6.04 1.30
CA ASN A 188 5.02 6.70 2.35
C ASN A 188 4.45 8.09 2.65
N VAL A 189 4.28 8.93 1.62
CA VAL A 189 3.78 10.29 1.79
C VAL A 189 2.37 10.31 2.37
N PHE A 190 1.51 9.36 1.96
CA PHE A 190 0.17 9.21 2.53
C PHE A 190 0.22 8.84 4.01
N LEU A 191 1.03 7.84 4.39
CA LEU A 191 1.16 7.40 5.78
C LEU A 191 1.71 8.51 6.67
N ARG A 192 2.77 9.20 6.23
CA ARG A 192 3.38 10.34 6.92
C ARG A 192 2.36 11.46 7.16
N HIS A 193 1.56 11.78 6.15
CA HIS A 193 0.54 12.83 6.21
C HIS A 193 -0.63 12.44 7.13
N THR A 194 -1.10 11.20 7.03
CA THR A 194 -2.33 10.73 7.70
C THR A 194 -2.12 10.41 9.18
N TYR A 195 -0.95 9.88 9.55
CA TYR A 195 -0.68 9.39 10.90
C TYR A 195 0.52 10.10 11.53
N GLU A 196 0.25 10.97 12.49
CA GLU A 196 1.29 11.70 13.23
C GLU A 196 2.24 10.78 14.01
N ASN A 197 1.75 9.61 14.45
CA ASN A 197 2.52 8.64 15.23
C ASN A 197 3.27 7.61 14.39
N VAL A 198 3.17 7.62 13.05
CA VAL A 198 3.90 6.68 12.18
C VAL A 198 5.25 7.27 11.79
N ASN A 199 6.31 6.46 11.99
CA ASN A 199 7.65 6.71 11.46
C ASN A 199 7.93 5.72 10.32
N VAL A 200 8.18 6.26 9.13
CA VAL A 200 8.35 5.52 7.89
C VAL A 200 9.82 5.45 7.51
N THR A 201 10.37 4.24 7.43
CA THR A 201 11.64 3.96 6.76
C THR A 201 11.34 3.33 5.40
N ALA A 202 11.67 4.01 4.32
CA ALA A 202 11.67 3.40 2.98
C ALA A 202 13.06 2.88 2.65
N VAL A 203 13.16 1.69 2.05
CA VAL A 203 14.42 1.14 1.52
C VAL A 203 14.27 0.97 0.03
N GLU A 204 15.17 1.59 -0.72
CA GLU A 204 15.17 1.58 -2.18
C GLU A 204 16.58 1.25 -2.65
N ILE A 205 16.72 0.31 -3.59
CA ILE A 205 18.04 -0.11 -4.06
C ILE A 205 18.64 0.93 -5.02
N ASP A 206 17.79 1.66 -5.73
CA ASP A 206 18.19 2.63 -6.74
C ASP A 206 18.09 4.08 -6.25
N ALA A 207 19.25 4.71 -6.03
CA ALA A 207 19.33 6.12 -5.68
C ALA A 207 18.59 7.04 -6.67
N ALA A 208 18.55 6.68 -7.96
CA ALA A 208 17.88 7.46 -8.97
C ALA A 208 16.35 7.47 -8.74
N MET A 209 15.78 6.34 -8.32
CA MET A 209 14.36 6.26 -7.94
C MET A 209 14.03 7.20 -6.76
N VAL A 210 14.93 7.30 -5.77
CA VAL A 210 14.76 8.20 -4.63
C VAL A 210 14.74 9.68 -5.07
N GLU A 211 15.69 10.08 -5.92
CA GLU A 211 15.74 11.45 -6.43
C GLU A 211 14.53 11.80 -7.31
N MET A 212 14.06 10.84 -8.09
CA MET A 212 12.83 10.97 -8.89
C MET A 212 11.60 11.13 -8.00
N ALA A 213 11.45 10.31 -6.96
CA ALA A 213 10.33 10.40 -6.01
C ALA A 213 10.29 11.76 -5.29
N LYS A 214 11.47 12.30 -4.91
CA LYS A 214 11.59 13.65 -4.34
C LYS A 214 11.20 14.73 -5.33
N LYS A 215 11.69 14.63 -6.56
CA LYS A 215 11.51 15.67 -7.59
C LYS A 215 10.07 15.74 -8.12
N TYR A 216 9.44 14.60 -8.38
CA TYR A 216 8.17 14.56 -9.11
C TYR A 216 6.99 14.03 -8.30
N PHE A 217 7.23 13.33 -7.19
CA PHE A 217 6.18 12.67 -6.41
C PHE A 217 6.09 13.16 -4.96
N GLY A 218 6.74 14.28 -4.64
CA GLY A 218 6.57 14.96 -3.35
C GLY A 218 7.12 14.17 -2.17
N PHE A 219 8.01 13.20 -2.41
CA PHE A 219 8.66 12.51 -1.31
C PHE A 219 9.57 13.47 -0.55
N VAL A 220 9.33 13.61 0.76
CA VAL A 220 10.10 14.50 1.64
C VAL A 220 10.72 13.69 2.77
N GLU A 221 11.98 13.98 3.10
CA GLU A 221 12.64 13.37 4.25
C GLU A 221 12.60 14.31 5.45
N ASP A 222 12.23 13.78 6.62
CA ASP A 222 12.18 14.47 7.90
C ASP A 222 12.31 13.49 9.06
N GLU A 223 11.97 13.92 10.28
CA GLU A 223 12.07 13.11 11.49
C GLU A 223 11.14 11.87 11.53
N ARG A 224 10.09 11.84 10.69
CA ARG A 224 9.10 10.74 10.61
C ARG A 224 9.11 10.01 9.27
N GLN A 225 9.88 10.45 8.29
CA GLN A 225 10.02 9.79 7.01
C GLN A 225 11.44 9.91 6.50
N HIS A 226 12.08 8.78 6.20
CA HIS A 226 13.42 8.76 5.62
C HIS A 226 13.54 7.63 4.61
N CYS A 227 14.42 7.82 3.63
CA CYS A 227 14.75 6.80 2.66
C CYS A 227 16.20 6.35 2.84
N VAL A 228 16.42 5.04 2.81
CA VAL A 228 17.73 4.42 2.86
C VAL A 228 18.00 3.80 1.50
N VAL A 229 19.03 4.29 0.81
CA VAL A 229 19.52 3.66 -0.42
C VAL A 229 20.33 2.43 -0.04
N ASP A 230 19.73 1.25 -0.11
CA ASP A 230 20.34 -0.02 0.28
C ASP A 230 19.59 -1.20 -0.36
N ASP A 231 20.24 -2.36 -0.42
CA ASP A 231 19.57 -3.62 -0.70
C ASP A 231 18.63 -3.95 0.48
N GLY A 232 17.36 -4.22 0.19
CA GLY A 232 16.34 -4.49 1.22
C GLY A 232 16.66 -5.70 2.11
N ILE A 233 17.30 -6.73 1.57
CA ILE A 233 17.72 -7.92 2.30
C ILE A 233 18.93 -7.61 3.19
N HIS A 234 19.89 -6.84 2.67
CA HIS A 234 21.02 -6.34 3.47
C HIS A 234 20.52 -5.47 4.64
N PHE A 235 19.62 -4.53 4.38
CA PHE A 235 19.02 -3.67 5.40
C PHE A 235 18.27 -4.48 6.48
N LEU A 236 17.50 -5.49 6.08
CA LEU A 236 16.82 -6.40 7.01
C LEU A 236 17.82 -7.17 7.88
N SER A 237 18.90 -7.69 7.28
CA SER A 237 19.98 -8.36 8.01
C SER A 237 20.55 -7.45 9.11
N GLU A 238 20.88 -6.21 8.76
CA GLU A 238 21.39 -5.23 9.73
C GLU A 238 20.37 -4.87 10.81
N CYS A 239 19.09 -4.74 10.46
CA CYS A 239 18.02 -4.50 11.43
C CYS A 239 17.90 -5.64 12.42
N THR A 240 17.86 -6.89 11.95
CA THR A 240 17.76 -8.06 12.83
C THR A 240 18.98 -8.20 13.73
N ARG A 241 20.19 -7.93 13.22
CA ARG A 241 21.43 -7.92 14.01
C ARG A 241 21.41 -6.87 15.12
N LYS A 242 20.81 -5.70 14.86
CA LYS A 242 20.65 -4.60 15.82
C LYS A 242 19.42 -4.74 16.72
N GLY A 243 18.60 -5.77 16.52
CA GLY A 243 17.33 -5.95 17.24
C GLY A 243 16.27 -4.90 16.92
N LYS A 244 16.39 -4.19 15.78
CA LYS A 244 15.37 -3.24 15.32
C LYS A 244 14.11 -4.00 14.91
N LYS A 245 12.95 -3.48 15.32
CA LYS A 245 11.63 -4.08 15.09
C LYS A 245 10.70 -3.11 14.38
N PHE A 246 9.80 -3.67 13.59
CA PHE A 246 8.78 -2.94 12.85
C PHE A 246 7.39 -3.48 13.15
N ASP A 247 6.42 -2.59 13.32
CA ASP A 247 5.02 -2.93 13.52
C ASP A 247 4.31 -3.21 12.21
N VAL A 248 4.80 -2.63 11.11
CA VAL A 248 4.34 -2.89 9.75
C VAL A 248 5.55 -3.01 8.84
N ILE A 249 5.60 -4.08 8.05
CA ILE A 249 6.50 -4.20 6.91
C ILE A 249 5.64 -4.29 5.65
N ILE A 250 5.89 -3.41 4.69
CA ILE A 250 5.31 -3.46 3.35
C ILE A 250 6.41 -3.94 2.40
N LEU A 251 6.19 -5.09 1.77
CA LEU A 251 7.06 -5.64 0.74
C LEU A 251 6.45 -5.32 -0.63
N ASP A 252 6.97 -4.27 -1.27
CA ASP A 252 6.59 -3.80 -2.60
C ASP A 252 7.84 -3.63 -3.49
N ALA A 253 8.80 -4.54 -3.32
CA ALA A 253 10.01 -4.63 -4.13
C ALA A 253 9.73 -5.56 -5.30
N CYS A 254 9.58 -4.98 -6.50
CA CYS A 254 9.26 -5.72 -7.71
C CYS A 254 10.44 -5.67 -8.69
N LYS A 255 10.70 -6.78 -9.38
CA LYS A 255 11.54 -6.78 -10.57
C LYS A 255 10.66 -6.45 -11.76
N ASN A 256 11.04 -5.43 -12.51
CA ASN A 256 10.33 -5.02 -13.72
C ASN A 256 11.33 -4.99 -14.88
N THR A 257 11.20 -5.97 -15.78
CA THR A 257 12.03 -6.10 -16.97
C THR A 257 11.13 -6.33 -18.18
N GLU A 258 11.66 -6.16 -19.38
CA GLU A 258 10.91 -6.38 -20.62
C GLU A 258 10.21 -7.75 -20.62
N GLY A 259 8.88 -7.76 -20.73
CA GLY A 259 8.04 -8.95 -20.75
C GLY A 259 7.80 -9.65 -19.41
N PHE A 260 8.37 -9.16 -18.29
CA PHE A 260 8.33 -9.86 -17.01
C PHE A 260 8.27 -8.90 -15.82
N VAL A 261 7.22 -9.04 -15.01
CA VAL A 261 7.11 -8.40 -13.69
C VAL A 261 6.93 -9.45 -12.62
N GLU A 262 7.74 -9.34 -11.57
CA GLU A 262 7.68 -10.21 -10.40
C GLU A 262 7.71 -9.38 -9.13
N CYS A 263 6.62 -9.45 -8.37
CA CYS A 263 6.47 -8.82 -7.07
C CYS A 263 5.85 -9.81 -6.09
N PRO A 264 6.50 -10.10 -4.94
CA PRO A 264 7.83 -9.64 -4.57
C PRO A 264 8.92 -10.30 -5.43
N GLN A 265 10.11 -9.71 -5.53
CA GLN A 265 11.26 -10.38 -6.15
C GLN A 265 11.53 -11.74 -5.48
N LYS A 266 11.86 -12.76 -6.27
CA LYS A 266 12.10 -14.14 -5.79
C LYS A 266 13.08 -14.23 -4.62
N GLU A 267 14.08 -13.35 -4.53
CA GLU A 267 15.07 -13.34 -3.44
C GLU A 267 14.40 -13.10 -2.07
N PHE A 268 13.27 -12.37 -2.02
CA PHE A 268 12.48 -12.20 -0.79
C PHE A 268 11.70 -13.45 -0.39
N MET A 269 11.59 -14.45 -1.28
CA MET A 269 10.95 -15.73 -1.00
C MET A 269 11.92 -16.78 -0.45
N ASP A 270 13.22 -16.50 -0.43
CA ASP A 270 14.19 -17.40 0.17
C ASP A 270 13.90 -17.59 1.66
N SER A 271 13.92 -18.83 2.14
CA SER A 271 13.53 -19.16 3.52
C SER A 271 14.32 -18.38 4.57
N HIS A 272 15.61 -18.13 4.32
CA HIS A 272 16.43 -17.29 5.19
C HIS A 272 15.96 -15.82 5.23
N VAL A 273 15.53 -15.28 4.10
CA VAL A 273 15.05 -13.89 3.98
C VAL A 273 13.67 -13.75 4.61
N ILE A 274 12.77 -14.73 4.41
CA ILE A 274 11.50 -14.77 5.13
C ILE A 274 11.74 -14.81 6.65
N GLN A 275 12.73 -15.57 7.13
CA GLN A 275 13.13 -15.55 8.54
C GLN A 275 13.73 -14.21 8.98
N LEU A 276 14.40 -13.46 8.11
CA LEU A 276 14.84 -12.10 8.42
C LEU A 276 13.62 -11.17 8.59
N ILE A 277 12.65 -11.22 7.69
CA ILE A 277 11.41 -10.44 7.77
C ILE A 277 10.65 -10.78 9.06
N ALA A 278 10.43 -12.07 9.34
CA ALA A 278 9.76 -12.52 10.55
C ALA A 278 10.48 -12.08 11.84
N ARG A 279 11.82 -12.07 11.83
CA ARG A 279 12.62 -11.54 12.94
C ARG A 279 12.66 -10.02 13.01
N ALA A 280 12.39 -9.30 11.92
CA ALA A 280 12.29 -7.85 11.92
C ALA A 280 10.89 -7.36 12.38
N LEU A 281 9.87 -8.21 12.32
CA LEU A 281 8.55 -7.89 12.86
C LEU A 281 8.55 -7.82 14.40
N SER A 282 7.79 -6.86 14.94
CA SER A 282 7.39 -6.82 16.34
C SER A 282 6.42 -7.98 16.65
N GLU A 283 6.14 -8.24 17.92
CA GLU A 283 5.32 -9.40 18.32
C GLU A 283 3.90 -9.38 17.73
N GLN A 284 3.36 -8.18 17.50
CA GLN A 284 2.06 -7.93 16.88
C GLN A 284 2.20 -7.32 15.48
N GLY A 285 3.41 -7.36 14.92
CA GLY A 285 3.70 -6.77 13.64
C GLY A 285 3.02 -7.52 12.50
N ILE A 286 2.71 -6.79 11.44
CA ILE A 286 2.11 -7.36 10.22
C ILE A 286 3.04 -7.18 9.02
N LEU A 287 3.01 -8.17 8.14
CA LEU A 287 3.62 -8.10 6.82
C LEU A 287 2.51 -7.94 5.79
N LEU A 288 2.68 -6.98 4.88
CA LEU A 288 1.82 -6.75 3.72
C LEU A 288 2.68 -6.95 2.48
N ILE A 289 2.21 -7.73 1.51
CA ILE A 289 2.99 -8.06 0.31
C ILE A 289 2.18 -7.61 -0.90
N ASN A 290 2.78 -6.82 -1.78
CA ASN A 290 2.22 -6.64 -3.12
C ASN A 290 2.54 -7.88 -3.95
N LEU A 291 1.51 -8.59 -4.40
CA LEU A 291 1.64 -9.76 -5.25
C LEU A 291 1.26 -9.36 -6.68
N LEU A 292 2.25 -9.28 -7.56
CA LEU A 292 2.07 -8.97 -8.97
C LEU A 292 3.01 -9.84 -9.79
N THR A 293 2.47 -10.80 -10.53
CA THR A 293 3.29 -11.64 -11.40
C THR A 293 2.70 -11.66 -12.81
N THR A 294 3.50 -11.24 -13.79
CA THR A 294 3.14 -11.22 -15.21
C THR A 294 4.34 -11.67 -16.05
N GLY A 295 4.06 -12.34 -17.17
CA GLY A 295 5.10 -12.88 -18.06
C GLY A 295 5.45 -14.35 -17.80
N ASP A 296 6.30 -14.89 -18.67
CA ASP A 296 6.74 -16.29 -18.59
C ASP A 296 7.70 -16.48 -17.41
N GLY A 297 7.48 -17.54 -16.62
CA GLY A 297 8.26 -17.81 -15.40
C GLY A 297 7.76 -17.09 -14.14
N ALA A 298 6.67 -16.34 -14.26
CA ALA A 298 5.96 -15.74 -13.12
C ALA A 298 5.61 -16.79 -12.05
N VAL A 299 6.02 -16.51 -10.81
CA VAL A 299 5.66 -17.34 -9.66
C VAL A 299 4.15 -17.23 -9.41
N SER A 300 3.47 -18.35 -9.16
CA SER A 300 2.04 -18.31 -8.84
C SER A 300 1.81 -17.69 -7.46
N PRO A 301 0.71 -16.95 -7.26
CA PRO A 301 0.34 -16.44 -5.93
C PRO A 301 0.35 -17.51 -4.84
N ASP A 302 -0.15 -18.72 -5.13
CA ASP A 302 -0.13 -19.87 -4.22
C ASP A 302 1.28 -20.27 -3.77
N THR A 303 2.27 -20.14 -4.67
CA THR A 303 3.67 -20.45 -4.36
C THR A 303 4.25 -19.41 -3.41
N VAL A 304 3.89 -18.14 -3.60
CA VAL A 304 4.29 -17.07 -2.68
C VAL A 304 3.65 -17.29 -1.31
N GLU A 305 2.32 -17.50 -1.27
CA GLU A 305 1.58 -17.74 -0.04
C GLU A 305 2.19 -18.88 0.78
N LYS A 306 2.44 -20.03 0.12
CA LYS A 306 3.04 -21.21 0.77
C LYS A 306 4.43 -20.92 1.35
N ALA A 307 5.26 -20.12 0.68
CA ALA A 307 6.59 -19.79 1.18
C ALA A 307 6.53 -19.01 2.50
N PHE A 308 5.57 -18.07 2.62
CA PHE A 308 5.41 -17.25 3.82
C PHE A 308 4.64 -17.96 4.95
N GLU A 309 3.69 -18.84 4.63
CA GLU A 309 2.94 -19.64 5.63
C GLU A 309 3.83 -20.50 6.52
N GLU A 310 4.97 -20.98 6.03
CA GLU A 310 5.89 -21.81 6.82
C GLU A 310 6.60 -21.04 7.94
N SER A 311 6.72 -19.71 7.80
CA SER A 311 7.48 -18.85 8.72
C SER A 311 6.63 -17.87 9.52
N LEU A 312 5.40 -17.60 9.08
CA LEU A 312 4.46 -16.68 9.74
C LEU A 312 3.36 -17.45 10.47
N LYS A 313 2.82 -16.86 11.54
CA LYS A 313 1.78 -17.49 12.36
C LYS A 313 0.45 -17.62 11.62
N TRP A 314 0.18 -16.72 10.68
CA TRP A 314 -1.08 -16.62 9.94
C TRP A 314 -0.89 -15.79 8.66
N CYS A 315 -1.56 -16.20 7.58
CA CYS A 315 -1.58 -15.53 6.29
C CYS A 315 -3.03 -15.38 5.80
N ALA A 316 -3.30 -14.35 5.00
CA ALA A 316 -4.55 -14.19 4.24
C ALA A 316 -4.28 -13.49 2.90
N HIS A 317 -5.19 -13.73 1.96
CA HIS A 317 -5.11 -13.27 0.57
C HIS A 317 -6.35 -12.44 0.22
N PHE A 318 -6.14 -11.34 -0.49
CA PHE A 318 -7.17 -10.44 -0.99
C PHE A 318 -7.03 -10.24 -2.51
N ASP A 319 -8.00 -10.77 -3.26
CA ASP A 319 -8.14 -10.49 -4.70
C ASP A 319 -8.72 -9.09 -4.93
N LEU A 320 -8.14 -8.36 -5.88
CA LEU A 320 -8.57 -7.01 -6.24
C LEU A 320 -9.31 -7.01 -7.58
N PRO A 321 -10.60 -6.66 -7.63
CA PRO A 321 -11.33 -6.59 -8.89
C PRO A 321 -10.71 -5.58 -9.86
N GLY A 322 -10.40 -6.03 -11.08
CA GLY A 322 -10.00 -5.14 -12.19
C GLY A 322 -8.54 -4.70 -12.19
N VAL A 323 -7.69 -5.26 -11.33
CA VAL A 323 -6.22 -5.08 -11.39
C VAL A 323 -5.53 -6.44 -11.26
N THR A 324 -4.29 -6.54 -11.74
CA THR A 324 -3.49 -7.77 -11.68
C THR A 324 -2.86 -8.00 -10.31
N ASN A 325 -2.71 -6.94 -9.51
CA ASN A 325 -2.18 -7.04 -8.15
C ASN A 325 -3.12 -7.80 -7.22
N LYS A 326 -2.53 -8.53 -6.28
CA LYS A 326 -3.15 -9.17 -5.11
C LYS A 326 -2.43 -8.67 -3.84
N VAL A 327 -3.07 -8.80 -2.69
CA VAL A 327 -2.54 -8.42 -1.37
C VAL A 327 -2.63 -9.59 -0.40
#